data_AF-A0A0J8U1F0-F1
#
_entry.id   AF-A0A0J8U1F0-F1
#
_cell.length_a   1.000
_cell.length_b   1.000
_cell.length_c   1.000
_cell.angle_alpha   90.00
_cell.angle_beta   90.00
_cell.angle_gamma   90.00
#
_symmetry.space_group_name_H-M   'P 1'
#
loop_
_entity.id
_entity.type
_entity.pdbx_description
1 polymer ?
#
loop_
_entity_poly.entity_id
_entity_poly.type
_entity_poly.pdbx_seq_one_letter_code
_entity_poly.pdbx_strand_id
1 'polypeptide(L)'
;MAPIAKQYFRNAAKIYLHLDTYAKESAPGEWYYAHTGRDRVGIVLHLATILPCAILVVFQFTPVIRRRWVTFHRINGYIIYILFMVSNASALMIMPHTFGEGLDVQSFTVMLVAACSISVGMTWYNIRRLQIEQHRAWMLRAMFYMGCIVTIRLILLILAVVISRIQPSRHDVWSCEQIRFTYEQRESFTDVAEVLAQRYPICASATSQNMSSTFTPIEASLLADDVAQKGAALDLSFGSAGWISFFLHLIGVEIYLRLTPREAERLRDVSFERQLAAGYENPGSSGLVIENWGDAKQWNRG
;
A
#
# COMPACT_ATOMS: atom_id res chain seq x y z
N MET A 1 -5.15 16.46 23.67
CA MET A 1 -4.71 15.34 22.81
C MET A 1 -5.73 14.91 21.73
N ALA A 2 -7.02 15.25 21.83
CA ALA A 2 -8.02 14.97 20.78
C ALA A 2 -8.09 15.91 19.53
N PRO A 3 -7.55 17.15 19.49
CA PRO A 3 -7.77 18.04 18.34
C PRO A 3 -6.81 17.81 17.16
N ILE A 4 -5.61 17.26 17.39
CA ILE A 4 -4.59 17.04 16.34
C ILE A 4 -5.01 15.89 15.40
N ALA A 5 -5.52 14.79 15.96
CA ALA A 5 -6.02 13.66 15.18
C ALA A 5 -7.22 14.05 14.29
N LYS A 6 -8.07 14.97 14.76
CA LYS A 6 -9.25 15.44 14.01
C LYS A 6 -8.87 16.32 12.80
N GLN A 7 -7.76 17.05 12.90
CA GLN A 7 -7.18 17.86 11.83
C GLN A 7 -6.56 16.97 10.73
N TYR A 8 -5.86 15.90 11.11
CA TYR A 8 -5.27 14.93 10.17
C TYR A 8 -6.33 14.17 9.35
N PHE A 9 -7.42 13.72 9.98
CA PHE A 9 -8.44 12.91 9.28
C PHE A 9 -9.42 13.73 8.42
N ARG A 10 -9.73 14.99 8.77
CA ARG A 10 -10.61 15.82 7.93
C ARG A 10 -9.95 16.31 6.64
N ASN A 11 -8.61 16.36 6.63
CA ASN A 11 -7.88 16.96 5.53
C ASN A 11 -7.28 15.93 4.57
N ALA A 12 -7.07 14.66 4.95
CA ALA A 12 -6.43 13.68 4.06
C ALA A 12 -7.14 13.52 2.69
N ALA A 13 -8.47 13.46 2.64
CA ALA A 13 -9.20 13.35 1.38
C ALA A 13 -9.09 14.60 0.51
N LYS A 14 -9.13 15.81 1.11
CA LYS A 14 -8.97 17.07 0.37
C LYS A 14 -7.51 17.33 -0.02
N ILE A 15 -6.56 17.02 0.84
CA ILE A 15 -5.11 17.20 0.64
C ILE A 15 -4.61 16.37 -0.53
N TYR A 16 -5.09 15.13 -0.68
CA TYR A 16 -4.56 14.21 -1.70
C TYR A 16 -5.37 14.13 -2.99
N LEU A 17 -6.60 14.67 -3.03
CA LEU A 17 -7.37 14.82 -4.28
C LEU A 17 -7.08 16.16 -5.01
N HIS A 18 -6.56 17.17 -4.30
CA HIS A 18 -6.04 18.39 -4.92
C HIS A 18 -4.62 18.13 -5.43
N LEU A 19 -4.47 18.03 -6.75
CA LEU A 19 -3.20 17.71 -7.41
C LEU A 19 -2.08 18.71 -7.07
N ASP A 20 -2.38 19.99 -6.90
CA ASP A 20 -1.38 20.99 -6.52
C ASP A 20 -0.80 20.74 -5.13
N THR A 21 -1.64 20.29 -4.19
CA THR A 21 -1.21 19.91 -2.84
C THR A 21 -0.43 18.60 -2.89
N TYR A 22 -0.90 17.60 -3.65
CA TYR A 22 -0.15 16.35 -3.84
C TYR A 22 1.23 16.60 -4.44
N ALA A 23 1.32 17.46 -5.46
CA ALA A 23 2.59 17.85 -6.07
C ALA A 23 3.57 18.39 -5.00
N LYS A 24 3.12 19.34 -4.16
CA LYS A 24 3.94 19.96 -3.12
C LYS A 24 4.38 19.00 -2.00
N GLU A 25 3.49 18.08 -1.61
CA GLU A 25 3.70 17.18 -0.46
C GLU A 25 4.27 15.80 -0.86
N SER A 26 4.37 15.50 -2.16
CA SER A 26 4.98 14.27 -2.66
C SER A 26 6.48 14.22 -2.37
N ALA A 27 7.04 13.00 -2.34
CA ALA A 27 8.49 12.87 -2.20
C ALA A 27 9.20 13.53 -3.40
N PRO A 28 10.37 14.17 -3.20
CA PRO A 28 11.10 14.81 -4.30
C PRO A 28 11.34 13.81 -5.43
N GLY A 29 11.08 14.21 -6.67
CA GLY A 29 11.18 13.33 -7.85
C GLY A 29 9.87 12.66 -8.26
N GLU A 30 8.98 12.31 -7.32
CA GLU A 30 7.78 11.52 -7.64
C GLU A 30 6.80 12.24 -8.58
N TRP A 31 6.65 13.56 -8.43
CA TRP A 31 5.74 14.33 -9.27
C TRP A 31 6.17 14.38 -10.74
N TYR A 32 7.46 14.19 -11.04
CA TYR A 32 7.97 14.16 -12.42
C TYR A 32 7.26 13.09 -13.25
N TYR A 33 6.90 11.95 -12.68
CA TYR A 33 6.09 10.95 -13.38
C TYR A 33 4.59 11.17 -13.17
N ALA A 34 4.18 11.48 -11.94
CA ALA A 34 2.77 11.57 -11.57
C ALA A 34 2.02 12.80 -12.14
N HIS A 35 2.70 13.79 -12.71
CA HIS A 35 2.05 15.01 -13.22
C HIS A 35 1.29 14.80 -14.55
N THR A 36 1.59 13.74 -15.31
CA THR A 36 1.03 13.54 -16.65
C THR A 36 0.78 12.07 -17.00
N GLY A 37 0.12 11.85 -18.13
CA GLY A 37 -0.03 10.54 -18.76
C GLY A 37 -0.69 9.47 -17.88
N ARG A 38 -0.17 8.24 -18.00
CA ARG A 38 -0.68 7.05 -17.31
C ARG A 38 -0.56 7.18 -15.78
N ASP A 39 0.54 7.71 -15.28
CA ASP A 39 0.80 7.73 -13.85
C ASP A 39 -0.07 8.75 -13.14
N ARG A 40 -0.37 9.89 -13.78
CA ARG A 40 -1.38 10.83 -13.29
C ARG A 40 -2.74 10.17 -13.12
N VAL A 41 -3.19 9.43 -14.12
CA VAL A 41 -4.47 8.70 -14.03
C VAL A 41 -4.41 7.66 -12.92
N GLY A 42 -3.31 6.91 -12.85
CA GLY A 42 -3.08 5.89 -11.85
C GLY A 42 -3.12 6.45 -10.43
N ILE A 43 -2.37 7.51 -10.13
CA ILE A 43 -2.31 8.08 -8.77
C ILE A 43 -3.64 8.69 -8.35
N VAL A 44 -4.34 9.37 -9.27
CA VAL A 44 -5.67 9.93 -9.01
C VAL A 44 -6.66 8.82 -8.67
N LEU A 45 -6.73 7.77 -9.51
CA LEU A 45 -7.62 6.65 -9.26
C LEU A 45 -7.25 5.90 -7.96
N HIS A 46 -5.95 5.70 -7.72
CA HIS A 46 -5.47 5.03 -6.52
C HIS A 46 -5.90 5.79 -5.26
N LEU A 47 -5.66 7.11 -5.18
CA LEU A 47 -6.01 7.94 -4.04
C LEU A 47 -7.53 8.10 -3.88
N ALA A 48 -8.24 8.33 -4.99
CA ALA A 48 -9.70 8.49 -5.00
C ALA A 48 -10.44 7.23 -4.51
N THR A 49 -9.81 6.05 -4.60
CA THR A 49 -10.42 4.79 -4.17
C THR A 49 -9.88 4.29 -2.83
N ILE A 50 -8.59 4.40 -2.56
CA ILE A 50 -8.01 3.86 -1.32
C ILE A 50 -8.38 4.68 -0.08
N LEU A 51 -8.48 6.01 -0.20
CA LEU A 51 -8.82 6.87 0.92
C LEU A 51 -10.24 6.63 1.44
N PRO A 52 -11.29 6.64 0.60
CA PRO A 52 -12.63 6.25 1.07
C PRO A 52 -12.67 4.79 1.51
N CYS A 53 -11.97 3.87 0.82
CA CYS A 53 -11.88 2.47 1.23
C CYS A 53 -11.37 2.33 2.68
N ALA A 54 -10.26 2.99 3.02
CA ALA A 54 -9.68 2.96 4.37
C ALA A 54 -10.65 3.47 5.45
N ILE A 55 -11.42 4.52 5.15
CA ILE A 55 -12.46 5.03 6.06
C ILE A 55 -13.58 4.00 6.23
N LEU A 56 -14.06 3.42 5.13
CA LEU A 56 -15.16 2.46 5.15
C LEU A 56 -14.81 1.15 5.88
N VAL A 57 -13.54 0.74 5.84
CA VAL A 57 -13.02 -0.44 6.55
C VAL A 57 -13.19 -0.31 8.07
N VAL A 58 -13.10 0.89 8.66
CA VAL A 58 -13.32 1.09 10.11
C VAL A 58 -14.72 0.59 10.53
N PHE A 59 -15.72 0.84 9.69
CA PHE A 59 -17.09 0.35 9.95
C PHE A 59 -17.22 -1.16 9.78
N GLN A 60 -16.38 -1.81 8.96
CA GLN A 60 -16.38 -3.27 8.82
C GLN A 60 -15.95 -3.99 10.08
N PHE A 61 -14.94 -3.45 10.77
CA PHE A 61 -14.37 -4.06 11.97
C PHE A 61 -15.09 -3.66 13.26
N THR A 62 -16.05 -2.73 13.20
CA THR A 62 -16.83 -2.30 14.36
C THR A 62 -17.81 -3.40 14.80
N PRO A 63 -17.65 -4.01 15.99
CA PRO A 63 -18.44 -5.17 16.41
C PRO A 63 -19.94 -4.90 16.54
N VAL A 64 -20.31 -3.66 16.88
CA VAL A 64 -21.73 -3.25 16.99
C VAL A 64 -22.42 -3.27 15.62
N ILE A 65 -21.74 -2.79 14.58
CA ILE A 65 -22.26 -2.77 13.21
C ILE A 65 -22.43 -4.19 12.69
N ARG A 66 -21.42 -5.05 12.85
CA ARG A 66 -21.48 -6.44 12.38
C ARG A 66 -22.58 -7.27 13.05
N ARG A 67 -22.92 -6.98 14.32
CA ARG A 67 -23.95 -7.72 15.06
C ARG A 67 -25.36 -7.20 14.83
N ARG A 68 -25.54 -5.88 14.78
CA ARG A 68 -26.88 -5.24 14.76
C ARG A 68 -27.29 -4.70 13.39
N TRP A 69 -26.34 -4.38 12.52
CA TRP A 69 -26.56 -3.72 11.22
C TRP A 69 -25.96 -4.55 10.07
N VAL A 70 -26.36 -5.82 9.99
CA VAL A 70 -25.78 -6.80 9.04
C VAL A 70 -25.97 -6.38 7.58
N THR A 71 -27.12 -5.82 7.21
CA THR A 71 -27.37 -5.34 5.85
C THR A 71 -26.39 -4.23 5.45
N PHE A 72 -26.13 -3.29 6.36
CA PHE A 72 -25.13 -2.24 6.14
C PHE A 72 -23.72 -2.85 6.01
N HIS A 73 -23.33 -3.78 6.88
CA HIS A 73 -22.04 -4.47 6.80
C HIS A 73 -21.83 -5.13 5.42
N ARG A 74 -22.86 -5.78 4.87
CA ARG A 74 -22.83 -6.41 3.55
C ARG A 74 -22.69 -5.39 2.41
N ILE A 75 -23.54 -4.36 2.37
CA ILE A 75 -23.50 -3.33 1.33
C ILE A 75 -22.15 -2.61 1.35
N ASN A 76 -21.70 -2.19 2.53
CA ASN A 76 -20.40 -1.57 2.73
C ASN A 76 -19.27 -2.51 2.28
N GLY A 77 -19.42 -3.83 2.45
CA GLY A 77 -18.44 -4.83 2.04
C GLY A 77 -18.26 -4.89 0.52
N TYR A 78 -19.36 -4.81 -0.23
CA TYR A 78 -19.30 -4.76 -1.70
C TYR A 78 -18.68 -3.46 -2.21
N ILE A 79 -19.02 -2.32 -1.59
CA ILE A 79 -18.42 -1.02 -1.95
C ILE A 79 -16.90 -1.07 -1.73
N ILE A 80 -16.47 -1.55 -0.56
CA ILE A 80 -15.05 -1.73 -0.24
C ILE A 80 -14.37 -2.65 -1.23
N TYR A 81 -14.97 -3.79 -1.58
CA TYR A 81 -14.39 -4.72 -2.56
C TYR A 81 -14.11 -4.04 -3.90
N ILE A 82 -15.06 -3.25 -4.42
CA ILE A 82 -14.89 -2.55 -5.69
C ILE A 82 -13.78 -1.49 -5.59
N LEU A 83 -13.85 -0.63 -4.57
CA LEU A 83 -12.83 0.41 -4.34
C LEU A 83 -11.43 -0.21 -4.19
N PHE A 84 -11.34 -1.33 -3.48
CA PHE A 84 -10.10 -2.07 -3.25
C PHE A 84 -9.50 -2.61 -4.55
N MET A 85 -10.31 -3.27 -5.38
CA MET A 85 -9.84 -3.83 -6.65
C MET A 85 -9.42 -2.73 -7.64
N VAL A 86 -10.16 -1.63 -7.71
CA VAL A 86 -9.76 -0.47 -8.53
C VAL A 86 -8.46 0.14 -8.01
N SER A 87 -8.32 0.32 -6.69
CA SER A 87 -7.10 0.84 -6.08
C SER A 87 -5.87 -0.02 -6.37
N ASN A 88 -6.02 -1.36 -6.31
CA ASN A 88 -4.95 -2.30 -6.65
C ASN A 88 -4.56 -2.23 -8.12
N ALA A 89 -5.53 -2.16 -9.03
CA ALA A 89 -5.26 -1.97 -10.45
C ALA A 89 -4.52 -0.65 -10.72
N SER A 90 -4.92 0.43 -10.05
CA SER A 90 -4.26 1.73 -10.14
C SER A 90 -2.86 1.74 -9.52
N ALA A 91 -2.60 0.96 -8.47
CA ALA A 91 -1.25 0.78 -7.93
C ALA A 91 -0.32 0.11 -8.95
N LEU A 92 -0.79 -0.91 -9.68
CA LEU A 92 -0.03 -1.52 -10.78
C LEU A 92 0.17 -0.55 -11.95
N MET A 93 -0.72 0.43 -12.14
CA MET A 93 -0.53 1.46 -13.17
C MET A 93 0.68 2.34 -12.89
N ILE A 94 0.85 2.81 -11.65
CA ILE A 94 1.91 3.75 -11.22
C ILE A 94 3.24 3.07 -10.83
N MET A 95 3.18 1.77 -10.51
CA MET A 95 4.31 0.98 -10.02
C MET A 95 5.63 1.16 -10.81
N PRO A 96 5.66 1.22 -12.16
CA PRO A 96 6.91 1.31 -12.91
C PRO A 96 7.76 2.53 -12.56
N HIS A 97 7.13 3.63 -12.12
CA HIS A 97 7.81 4.90 -11.85
C HIS A 97 7.73 5.36 -10.38
N THR A 98 7.31 4.46 -9.49
CA THR A 98 7.16 4.78 -8.06
C THR A 98 8.47 4.54 -7.32
N PHE A 99 8.97 5.53 -6.58
CA PHE A 99 10.13 5.48 -5.69
C PHE A 99 11.37 4.81 -6.31
N GLY A 100 12.00 5.45 -7.29
CA GLY A 100 13.28 5.01 -7.88
C GLY A 100 13.21 3.87 -8.89
N GLU A 101 12.00 3.48 -9.33
CA GLU A 101 11.77 2.50 -10.43
C GLU A 101 12.28 1.07 -10.16
N GLY A 102 12.87 0.86 -8.98
CA GLY A 102 13.62 -0.34 -8.63
C GLY A 102 12.79 -1.61 -8.70
N LEU A 103 13.42 -2.71 -9.12
CA LEU A 103 12.78 -4.03 -9.16
C LEU A 103 12.33 -4.50 -7.77
N ASP A 104 12.96 -4.01 -6.70
CA ASP A 104 12.55 -4.24 -5.32
C ASP A 104 11.18 -3.59 -5.03
N VAL A 105 10.94 -2.36 -5.50
CA VAL A 105 9.64 -1.67 -5.39
C VAL A 105 8.57 -2.37 -6.23
N GLN A 106 8.91 -2.71 -7.48
CA GLN A 106 7.97 -3.38 -8.38
C GLN A 106 7.59 -4.76 -7.86
N SER A 107 8.57 -5.57 -7.45
CA SER A 107 8.33 -6.92 -6.91
C SER A 107 7.52 -6.88 -5.61
N PHE A 108 7.81 -5.94 -4.71
CA PHE A 108 7.00 -5.71 -3.51
C PHE A 108 5.55 -5.36 -3.88
N THR A 109 5.35 -4.42 -4.82
CA THR A 109 4.02 -3.95 -5.21
C THR A 109 3.19 -5.07 -5.84
N VAL A 110 3.77 -5.83 -6.77
CA VAL A 110 3.12 -7.01 -7.38
C VAL A 110 2.75 -8.04 -6.31
N MET A 111 3.68 -8.36 -5.41
CA MET A 111 3.45 -9.32 -4.34
C MET A 111 2.32 -8.88 -3.40
N LEU A 112 2.35 -7.61 -2.96
CA LEU A 112 1.32 -7.07 -2.09
C LEU A 112 -0.06 -7.07 -2.77
N VAL A 113 -0.14 -6.58 -4.01
CA VAL A 113 -1.39 -6.58 -4.79
C VAL A 113 -1.92 -8.00 -4.98
N ALA A 114 -1.06 -8.95 -5.33
CA ALA A 114 -1.44 -10.36 -5.50
C ALA A 114 -1.95 -10.96 -4.18
N ALA A 115 -1.19 -10.84 -3.09
CA ALA A 115 -1.55 -11.38 -1.78
C ALA A 115 -2.87 -10.80 -1.26
N CYS A 116 -3.06 -9.49 -1.41
CA CYS A 116 -4.30 -8.80 -1.06
C CYS A 116 -5.48 -9.24 -1.93
N SER A 117 -5.31 -9.29 -3.25
CA SER A 117 -6.38 -9.66 -4.19
C SER A 117 -6.79 -11.11 -4.02
N ILE A 118 -5.84 -12.03 -3.83
CA ILE A 118 -6.11 -13.43 -3.48
C ILE A 118 -6.88 -13.47 -2.16
N SER A 119 -6.40 -12.80 -1.11
CA SER A 119 -7.06 -12.83 0.20
C SER A 119 -8.49 -12.32 0.15
N VAL A 120 -8.75 -11.24 -0.58
CA VAL A 120 -10.11 -10.69 -0.77
C VAL A 120 -10.97 -11.62 -1.65
N GLY A 121 -10.39 -12.24 -2.69
CA GLY A 121 -11.08 -13.25 -3.49
C GLY A 121 -11.49 -14.48 -2.68
N MET A 122 -10.60 -14.98 -1.82
CA MET A 122 -10.86 -16.09 -0.90
C MET A 122 -11.90 -15.72 0.16
N THR A 123 -11.86 -14.47 0.63
CA THR A 123 -12.87 -13.90 1.54
C THR A 123 -14.26 -13.91 0.91
N TRP A 124 -14.35 -13.51 -0.37
CA TRP A 124 -15.59 -13.51 -1.14
C TRP A 124 -16.07 -14.95 -1.39
N TYR A 125 -15.19 -15.85 -1.84
CA TYR A 125 -15.54 -17.26 -2.07
C TYR A 125 -16.14 -17.91 -0.82
N ASN A 126 -15.45 -17.79 0.33
CA ASN A 126 -15.87 -18.45 1.56
C ASN A 126 -17.18 -17.89 2.11
N ILE A 127 -17.44 -16.58 2.01
CA ILE A 127 -18.73 -16.03 2.47
C ILE A 127 -19.89 -16.48 1.57
N ARG A 128 -19.66 -16.68 0.27
CA ARG A 128 -20.67 -17.26 -0.65
C ARG A 128 -20.98 -18.72 -0.31
N ARG A 129 -20.02 -19.45 0.24
CA ARG A 129 -20.18 -20.82 0.78
C ARG A 129 -20.64 -20.84 2.23
N LEU A 130 -21.02 -19.70 2.80
CA LEU A 130 -21.41 -19.56 4.21
C LEU A 130 -20.34 -20.03 5.21
N GLN A 131 -19.06 -20.09 4.80
CA GLN A 131 -17.90 -20.40 5.64
C GLN A 131 -17.38 -19.12 6.29
N ILE A 132 -17.98 -18.76 7.43
CA ILE A 132 -17.72 -17.47 8.10
C ILE A 132 -16.36 -17.46 8.79
N GLU A 133 -15.91 -18.60 9.31
CA GLU A 133 -14.58 -18.74 9.92
C GLU A 133 -13.48 -18.42 8.88
N GLN A 134 -13.52 -19.08 7.73
CA GLN A 134 -12.58 -18.82 6.63
C GLN A 134 -12.72 -17.40 6.06
N HIS A 135 -13.95 -16.89 5.93
CA HIS A 135 -14.17 -15.49 5.55
C HIS A 135 -13.43 -14.53 6.51
N ARG A 136 -13.53 -14.74 7.83
CA ARG A 136 -12.80 -13.95 8.82
C ARG A 136 -11.29 -14.11 8.64
N ALA A 137 -10.80 -15.33 8.49
CA ALA A 137 -9.37 -15.60 8.39
C ALA A 137 -8.73 -14.89 7.18
N TRP A 138 -9.35 -15.02 6.00
CA TRP A 138 -8.88 -14.37 4.77
C TRP A 138 -9.07 -12.85 4.79
N MET A 139 -10.14 -12.33 5.41
CA MET A 139 -10.33 -10.89 5.56
C MET A 139 -9.25 -10.28 6.46
N LEU A 140 -8.88 -10.97 7.54
CA LEU A 140 -7.80 -10.53 8.42
C LEU A 140 -6.45 -10.51 7.69
N ARG A 141 -6.14 -11.53 6.87
CA ARG A 141 -4.95 -11.53 6.00
C ARG A 141 -4.90 -10.29 5.11
N ALA A 142 -5.98 -10.04 4.37
CA ALA A 142 -6.06 -8.85 3.51
C ALA A 142 -5.79 -7.56 4.28
N MET A 143 -6.41 -7.37 5.45
CA MET A 143 -6.26 -6.12 6.20
C MET A 143 -4.89 -5.97 6.89
N PHE A 144 -4.31 -7.07 7.37
CA PHE A 144 -2.94 -7.05 7.89
C PHE A 144 -1.96 -6.70 6.77
N TYR A 145 -2.09 -7.32 5.59
CA TYR A 145 -1.23 -6.99 4.46
C TYR A 145 -1.35 -5.52 4.08
N MET A 146 -2.56 -4.96 4.05
CA MET A 146 -2.74 -3.51 3.83
C MET A 146 -2.18 -2.63 4.94
N GLY A 147 -2.19 -3.12 6.19
CA GLY A 147 -1.54 -2.45 7.32
C GLY A 147 -0.04 -2.20 7.09
N CYS A 148 0.60 -2.97 6.21
CA CYS A 148 1.99 -2.76 5.86
C CYS A 148 2.26 -1.35 5.31
N ILE A 149 1.30 -0.71 4.63
CA ILE A 149 1.46 0.65 4.09
C ILE A 149 1.74 1.68 5.20
N VAL A 150 1.12 1.53 6.36
CA VAL A 150 1.39 2.41 7.51
C VAL A 150 2.79 2.17 8.06
N THR A 151 3.16 0.90 8.20
CA THR A 151 4.45 0.51 8.77
C THR A 151 5.62 0.80 7.82
N ILE A 152 5.40 0.77 6.50
CA ILE A 152 6.37 1.20 5.48
C ILE A 152 6.79 2.64 5.74
N ARG A 153 5.86 3.55 6.07
CA ARG A 153 6.21 4.96 6.31
C ARG A 153 7.21 5.13 7.46
N LEU A 154 7.07 4.33 8.51
CA LEU A 154 7.99 4.37 9.65
C LEU A 154 9.35 3.77 9.29
N ILE A 155 9.36 2.58 8.66
CA ILE A 155 10.59 1.88 8.30
C ILE A 155 11.36 2.65 7.22
N LEU A 156 10.67 3.23 6.24
CA LEU A 156 11.23 4.08 5.18
C LEU A 156 12.07 5.21 5.77
N LEU A 157 11.52 5.97 6.73
CA LEU A 157 12.24 7.08 7.35
C LEU A 157 13.46 6.60 8.14
N ILE A 158 13.34 5.46 8.84
CA ILE A 158 14.46 4.87 9.57
C ILE A 158 15.57 4.46 8.58
N LEU A 159 15.23 3.73 7.52
CA LEU A 159 16.20 3.30 6.51
C LEU A 159 16.84 4.48 5.79
N ALA A 160 16.07 5.50 5.42
CA ALA A 160 16.58 6.70 4.77
C ALA A 160 17.59 7.44 5.67
N VAL A 161 17.33 7.55 6.98
CA VAL A 161 18.30 8.11 7.94
C VAL A 161 19.53 7.22 8.09
N VAL A 162 19.36 5.89 8.12
CA VAL A 162 20.46 4.94 8.25
C VAL A 162 21.40 5.02 7.04
N ILE A 163 20.88 4.99 5.80
CA ILE A 163 21.72 5.07 4.60
C ILE A 163 22.46 6.40 4.49
N SER A 164 21.87 7.49 5.01
CA SER A 164 22.52 8.81 5.07
C SER A 164 23.77 8.83 5.97
N ARG A 165 23.99 7.79 6.78
CA ARG A 165 25.10 7.68 7.74
C ARG A 165 26.11 6.59 7.34
N ILE A 166 25.80 5.77 6.35
CA ILE A 166 26.65 4.65 5.91
C ILE A 166 27.76 5.18 4.99
N GLN A 167 28.96 4.63 5.14
CA GLN A 167 30.12 4.91 4.29
C GLN A 167 30.62 3.62 3.62
N PRO A 168 30.97 3.63 2.32
CA PRO A 168 30.80 4.74 1.37
C PRO A 168 29.32 5.07 1.11
N SER A 169 29.04 6.31 0.71
CA SER A 169 27.68 6.78 0.48
C SER A 169 26.98 6.00 -0.65
N ARG A 170 25.67 5.77 -0.47
CA ARG A 170 24.84 5.12 -1.48
C ARG A 170 24.39 6.15 -2.50
N HIS A 171 24.21 5.70 -3.74
CA HIS A 171 23.82 6.57 -4.83
C HIS A 171 22.61 5.98 -5.53
N ASP A 172 21.66 6.84 -5.85
CA ASP A 172 20.60 6.56 -6.81
C ASP A 172 20.95 7.20 -8.16
N VAL A 173 20.23 6.89 -9.22
CA VAL A 173 20.49 7.43 -10.56
C VAL A 173 19.21 8.02 -11.14
N TRP A 174 19.22 9.33 -11.38
CA TRP A 174 18.08 10.03 -11.98
C TRP A 174 18.45 10.62 -13.34
N SER A 175 17.43 10.84 -14.17
CA SER A 175 17.59 11.64 -15.39
C SER A 175 17.80 13.11 -15.04
N CYS A 176 18.57 13.82 -15.86
CA CYS A 176 18.76 15.26 -15.69
C CYS A 176 17.44 16.03 -15.82
N GLU A 177 16.48 15.52 -16.59
CA GLU A 177 15.15 16.09 -16.69
C GLU A 177 14.37 15.99 -15.39
N GLN A 178 14.37 14.81 -14.76
CA GLN A 178 13.75 14.60 -13.45
C GLN A 178 14.35 15.53 -12.39
N ILE A 179 15.68 15.69 -12.38
CA ILE A 179 16.37 16.60 -11.46
C ILE A 179 15.90 18.03 -11.71
N ARG A 180 15.99 18.54 -12.96
CA ARG A 180 15.56 19.90 -13.28
C ARG A 180 14.11 20.16 -12.90
N PHE A 181 13.21 19.25 -13.26
CA PHE A 181 11.79 19.35 -12.93
C PHE A 181 11.55 19.41 -11.41
N THR A 182 12.27 18.58 -10.64
CA THR A 182 12.17 18.56 -9.17
C THR A 182 12.57 19.91 -8.54
N TYR A 183 13.57 20.59 -9.13
CA TYR A 183 13.98 21.92 -8.70
C TYR A 183 12.99 23.01 -9.12
N GLU A 184 12.52 23.00 -10.37
CA GLU A 184 11.52 23.95 -10.91
C GLU A 184 10.20 23.89 -10.12
N GLN A 185 9.83 22.71 -9.64
CA GLN A 185 8.62 22.52 -8.85
C GLN A 185 8.70 23.18 -7.46
N ARG A 186 9.89 23.34 -6.89
CA ARG A 186 10.05 23.92 -5.56
C ARG A 186 10.16 25.45 -5.67
N GLU A 187 9.13 26.14 -5.18
CA GLU A 187 9.00 27.60 -5.13
C GLU A 187 10.19 28.34 -4.46
N SER A 188 11.08 27.61 -3.77
CA SER A 188 12.28 28.16 -3.12
C SER A 188 13.47 28.40 -4.06
N PHE A 189 13.44 27.96 -5.32
CA PHE A 189 14.56 28.12 -6.25
C PHE A 189 14.21 29.09 -7.38
N THR A 190 14.89 30.24 -7.40
CA THR A 190 14.69 31.29 -8.42
C THR A 190 15.63 31.14 -9.63
N ASP A 191 16.78 30.49 -9.47
CA ASP A 191 17.73 30.19 -10.55
C ASP A 191 18.11 28.69 -10.53
N VAL A 192 17.32 27.87 -11.22
CA VAL A 192 17.57 26.42 -11.34
C VAL A 192 18.85 26.13 -12.13
N ALA A 193 19.24 27.00 -13.06
CA ALA A 193 20.42 26.79 -13.89
C ALA A 193 21.71 26.88 -13.07
N GLU A 194 21.79 27.85 -12.15
CA GLU A 194 22.91 27.98 -11.22
C GLU A 194 23.02 26.75 -10.30
N VAL A 195 21.90 26.27 -9.74
CA VAL A 195 21.88 25.09 -8.87
C VAL A 195 22.35 23.84 -9.61
N LEU A 196 21.89 23.63 -10.85
CA LEU A 196 22.35 22.53 -11.68
C LEU A 196 23.84 22.67 -11.99
N ALA A 197 24.34 23.85 -12.34
CA ALA A 197 25.76 24.05 -12.63
C ALA A 197 26.65 23.74 -11.42
N GLN A 198 26.20 24.09 -10.22
CA GLN A 198 26.94 23.86 -8.98
C GLN A 198 26.91 22.40 -8.51
N ARG A 199 25.75 21.74 -8.58
CA ARG A 199 25.54 20.42 -7.95
C ARG A 199 25.52 19.26 -8.94
N TYR A 200 25.07 19.51 -10.16
CA TYR A 200 24.87 18.50 -11.21
C TYR A 200 25.42 19.00 -12.56
N PRO A 201 26.74 19.22 -12.69
CA PRO A 201 27.33 19.88 -13.86
C PRO A 201 27.05 19.15 -15.19
N ILE A 202 26.90 17.82 -15.15
CA ILE A 202 26.47 17.03 -16.31
C ILE A 202 25.09 17.50 -16.79
N CYS A 203 24.15 17.71 -15.87
CA CYS A 203 22.81 18.18 -16.18
C CYS A 203 22.76 19.64 -16.62
N ALA A 204 23.65 20.49 -16.12
CA ALA A 204 23.77 21.87 -16.61
C ALA A 204 24.26 21.93 -18.06
N SER A 205 25.08 20.97 -18.48
CA SER A 205 25.57 20.88 -19.87
C SER A 205 24.61 20.17 -20.83
N ALA A 206 23.57 19.51 -20.31
CA ALA A 206 22.62 18.75 -21.13
C ALA A 206 21.70 19.69 -21.92
N THR A 207 21.57 19.44 -23.22
CA THR A 207 20.59 20.13 -24.07
C THR A 207 19.18 19.59 -23.81
N SER A 208 18.16 20.38 -24.09
CA SER A 208 16.76 19.97 -23.95
C SER A 208 16.41 18.68 -24.70
N GLN A 209 17.12 18.35 -25.79
CA GLN A 209 16.91 17.14 -26.58
C GLN A 209 17.43 15.86 -25.90
N ASN A 210 18.48 15.96 -25.09
CA ASN A 210 19.15 14.79 -24.50
C ASN A 210 18.96 14.70 -22.98
N MET A 211 18.25 15.64 -22.37
CA MET A 211 18.18 15.75 -20.91
C MET A 211 17.39 14.60 -20.26
N SER A 212 16.41 14.03 -20.96
CA SER A 212 15.66 12.85 -20.51
C SER A 212 16.47 11.55 -20.60
N SER A 213 17.49 11.51 -21.45
CA SER A 213 18.36 10.35 -21.68
C SER A 213 19.76 10.49 -21.05
N THR A 214 20.04 11.63 -20.42
CA THR A 214 21.28 11.88 -19.67
C THR A 214 21.01 11.61 -18.20
N PHE A 215 21.77 10.70 -17.61
CA PHE A 215 21.62 10.29 -16.21
C PHE A 215 22.83 10.71 -15.37
N THR A 216 22.59 11.00 -14.10
CA THR A 216 23.66 11.33 -13.15
C THR A 216 23.42 10.64 -11.81
N PRO A 217 24.47 10.12 -11.15
CA PRO A 217 24.32 9.57 -9.81
C PRO A 217 24.05 10.70 -8.80
N ILE A 218 23.12 10.46 -7.88
CA ILE A 218 22.77 11.34 -6.78
C ILE A 218 23.12 10.61 -5.48
N GLU A 219 23.91 11.25 -4.63
CA GLU A 219 24.15 10.74 -3.28
C GLU A 219 22.84 10.67 -2.48
N ALA A 220 22.56 9.52 -1.88
CA ALA A 220 21.33 9.29 -1.14
C ALA A 220 21.48 9.71 0.33
N SER A 221 20.99 10.90 0.65
CA SER A 221 21.00 11.44 2.01
C SER A 221 19.74 12.24 2.34
N LEU A 222 18.95 11.73 3.29
CA LEU A 222 17.79 12.45 3.85
C LEU A 222 18.23 13.63 4.74
N LEU A 223 19.50 13.63 5.17
CA LEU A 223 20.08 14.63 6.06
C LEU A 223 20.75 15.79 5.31
N ALA A 224 20.91 15.68 4.00
CA ALA A 224 21.46 16.75 3.18
C ALA A 224 20.48 17.92 3.01
N ASP A 225 20.97 19.08 2.60
CA ASP A 225 20.09 20.21 2.20
C ASP A 225 19.57 20.05 0.77
N ASP A 226 20.18 19.16 0.00
CA ASP A 226 19.83 18.90 -1.39
C ASP A 226 18.54 18.10 -1.53
N VAL A 227 17.64 18.58 -2.40
CA VAL A 227 16.29 18.02 -2.53
C VAL A 227 16.26 16.72 -3.32
N ALA A 228 17.17 16.58 -4.29
CA ALA A 228 17.34 15.35 -5.05
C ALA A 228 18.02 14.28 -4.20
N GLN A 229 19.00 14.64 -3.35
CA GLN A 229 19.59 13.70 -2.38
C GLN A 229 18.56 13.14 -1.39
N LYS A 230 17.60 13.97 -0.95
CA LYS A 230 16.47 13.51 -0.11
C LYS A 230 15.56 12.53 -0.85
N GLY A 231 15.25 12.81 -2.12
CA GLY A 231 14.47 11.91 -2.97
C GLY A 231 15.17 10.57 -3.16
N ALA A 232 16.43 10.59 -3.59
CA ALA A 232 17.28 9.41 -3.72
C ALA A 232 17.34 8.56 -2.44
N ALA A 233 17.37 9.19 -1.26
CA ALA A 233 17.34 8.46 0.00
C ALA A 233 16.01 7.74 0.28
N LEU A 234 14.88 8.34 -0.13
CA LEU A 234 13.57 7.74 0.00
C LEU A 234 13.38 6.61 -1.02
N ASP A 235 13.81 6.83 -2.26
CA ASP A 235 13.74 5.87 -3.37
C ASP A 235 14.47 4.58 -3.03
N LEU A 236 15.77 4.66 -2.69
CA LEU A 236 16.58 3.49 -2.31
C LEU A 236 16.06 2.76 -1.07
N SER A 237 15.30 3.44 -0.21
CA SER A 237 14.79 2.87 1.03
C SER A 237 13.40 2.24 0.88
N PHE A 238 12.64 2.62 -0.14
CA PHE A 238 11.21 2.29 -0.25
C PHE A 238 10.95 0.79 -0.43
N GLY A 239 11.61 0.14 -1.40
CA GLY A 239 11.37 -1.28 -1.67
C GLY A 239 11.76 -2.18 -0.51
N SER A 240 12.90 -1.89 0.12
CA SER A 240 13.34 -2.58 1.36
C SER A 240 12.36 -2.38 2.51
N ALA A 241 11.88 -1.15 2.73
CA ALA A 241 10.84 -0.89 3.74
C ALA A 241 9.55 -1.65 3.43
N GLY A 242 9.17 -1.72 2.15
CA GLY A 242 8.07 -2.50 1.61
C GLY A 242 8.13 -3.96 2.03
N TRP A 243 9.22 -4.63 1.68
CA TRP A 243 9.42 -6.05 1.97
C TRP A 243 9.46 -6.37 3.47
N ILE A 244 10.22 -5.59 4.26
CA ILE A 244 10.30 -5.79 5.71
C ILE A 244 8.90 -5.63 6.33
N SER A 245 8.18 -4.57 5.96
CA SER A 245 6.84 -4.31 6.47
C SER A 245 5.87 -5.42 6.09
N PHE A 246 5.87 -5.86 4.83
CA PHE A 246 4.99 -6.93 4.36
C PHE A 246 5.26 -8.24 5.11
N PHE A 247 6.53 -8.61 5.29
CA PHE A 247 6.91 -9.81 6.03
C PHE A 247 6.45 -9.79 7.50
N LEU A 248 6.57 -8.65 8.18
CA LEU A 248 6.06 -8.49 9.56
C LEU A 248 4.55 -8.72 9.64
N HIS A 249 3.79 -8.21 8.67
CA HIS A 249 2.32 -8.37 8.65
C HIS A 249 1.91 -9.78 8.22
N LEU A 250 2.67 -10.40 7.31
CA LEU A 250 2.50 -11.78 6.89
C LEU A 250 2.62 -12.75 8.08
N ILE A 251 3.67 -12.59 8.90
CA ILE A 251 3.83 -13.40 10.11
C ILE A 251 2.80 -13.02 11.17
N GLY A 252 2.61 -11.72 11.40
CA GLY A 252 1.75 -11.20 12.45
C GLY A 252 0.31 -11.70 12.35
N VAL A 253 -0.24 -11.80 11.14
CA VAL A 253 -1.62 -12.30 10.95
C VAL A 253 -1.74 -13.79 11.25
N GLU A 254 -0.75 -14.61 10.86
CA GLU A 254 -0.79 -16.05 11.14
C GLU A 254 -0.66 -16.31 12.64
N ILE A 255 0.21 -15.57 13.33
CA ILE A 255 0.29 -15.61 14.80
C ILE A 255 -1.07 -15.23 15.40
N TYR A 256 -1.67 -14.12 14.96
CA TYR A 256 -2.97 -13.67 15.48
C TYR A 256 -4.10 -14.70 15.27
N LEU A 257 -4.15 -15.34 14.09
CA LEU A 257 -5.13 -16.39 13.81
C LEU A 257 -4.92 -17.61 14.72
N ARG A 258 -3.67 -18.04 14.93
CA ARG A 258 -3.32 -19.14 15.83
C ARG A 258 -3.62 -18.83 17.29
N LEU A 259 -3.57 -17.57 17.70
CA LEU A 259 -3.92 -17.10 19.05
C LEU A 259 -5.43 -16.91 19.26
N THR A 260 -6.26 -17.05 18.23
CA THR A 260 -7.73 -16.89 18.33
C THR A 260 -8.55 -18.15 17.97
N PRO A 261 -8.18 -19.36 18.46
CA PRO A 261 -8.82 -20.61 18.04
C PRO A 261 -10.29 -20.70 18.48
N ARG A 262 -10.62 -20.19 19.67
CA ARG A 262 -11.99 -20.15 20.20
C ARG A 262 -12.96 -19.40 19.29
N GLU A 263 -12.50 -18.29 18.70
CA GLU A 263 -13.33 -17.51 17.78
C GLU A 263 -13.48 -18.23 16.44
N ALA A 264 -12.44 -18.93 15.98
CA ALA A 264 -12.51 -19.74 14.77
C ALA A 264 -13.55 -20.87 14.94
N GLU A 265 -13.46 -21.64 16.02
CA GLU A 265 -14.39 -22.72 16.34
C GLU A 265 -15.84 -22.24 16.47
N ARG A 266 -16.06 -21.16 17.25
CA ARG A 266 -17.39 -20.53 17.39
C ARG A 266 -17.98 -20.11 16.04
N LEU A 267 -17.17 -19.56 15.14
CA LEU A 267 -17.65 -19.16 13.80
C LEU A 267 -17.87 -20.35 12.88
N ARG A 268 -17.16 -21.45 13.10
CA ARG A 268 -17.35 -22.69 12.37
C ARG A 268 -18.66 -23.36 12.74
N ASP A 269 -19.04 -23.36 14.01
CA ASP A 269 -20.38 -23.78 14.46
C ASP A 269 -21.50 -22.98 13.79
N VAL A 270 -21.36 -21.65 13.73
CA VAL A 270 -22.33 -20.79 13.03
C VAL A 270 -22.36 -21.09 11.53
N SER A 271 -21.21 -21.44 10.95
CA SER A 271 -21.12 -21.82 9.53
C SER A 271 -21.84 -23.15 9.28
N PHE A 272 -21.68 -24.13 10.16
CA PHE A 272 -22.40 -25.40 10.14
C PHE A 272 -23.91 -25.19 10.18
N GLU A 273 -24.43 -24.44 11.16
CA GLU A 273 -25.87 -24.18 11.31
C GLU A 273 -26.46 -23.53 10.06
N ARG A 274 -25.75 -22.55 9.48
CA ARG A 274 -26.20 -21.85 8.27
C ARG A 274 -26.13 -22.70 7.01
N GLN A 275 -25.10 -23.53 6.88
CA GLN A 275 -24.96 -24.44 5.74
C GLN A 275 -25.99 -25.55 5.78
N LEU A 276 -26.26 -26.11 6.97
CA LEU A 276 -27.33 -27.09 7.17
C LEU A 276 -28.69 -26.50 6.81
N ALA A 277 -29.00 -25.29 7.31
CA ALA A 277 -30.24 -24.59 6.96
C ALA A 277 -30.35 -24.26 5.46
N ALA A 278 -29.22 -24.13 4.76
CA ALA A 278 -29.16 -23.89 3.32
C ALA A 278 -29.07 -25.19 2.49
N GLY A 279 -29.14 -26.37 3.10
CA GLY A 279 -29.17 -27.66 2.42
C GLY A 279 -27.83 -28.11 1.84
N TYR A 280 -26.71 -27.66 2.40
CA TYR A 280 -25.38 -28.13 1.96
C TYR A 280 -25.14 -29.58 2.36
N GLU A 281 -24.53 -30.38 1.48
CA GLU A 281 -24.22 -31.79 1.73
C GLU A 281 -23.24 -32.00 2.89
N ASN A 282 -22.23 -31.12 3.02
CA ASN A 282 -21.20 -31.18 4.06
C ASN A 282 -21.15 -29.88 4.88
N PRO A 283 -22.11 -29.63 5.79
CA PRO A 283 -22.11 -28.44 6.64
C PRO A 283 -20.86 -28.41 7.54
N GLY A 284 -20.34 -27.21 7.80
CA GLY A 284 -19.07 -26.99 8.51
C GLY A 284 -17.84 -27.12 7.62
N SER A 285 -17.94 -27.79 6.47
CA SER A 285 -16.81 -28.10 5.58
C SER A 285 -17.01 -27.70 4.11
N SER A 286 -18.06 -26.93 3.81
CA SER A 286 -18.42 -26.57 2.43
C SER A 286 -17.56 -25.52 1.71
N GLY A 287 -16.48 -24.99 2.30
CA GLY A 287 -15.59 -24.02 1.64
C GLY A 287 -14.12 -24.43 1.66
N LEU A 288 -13.19 -23.47 1.75
CA LEU A 288 -11.75 -23.72 1.69
C LEU A 288 -11.23 -24.07 3.07
N VAL A 289 -11.63 -25.24 3.55
CA VAL A 289 -11.25 -25.80 4.84
C VAL A 289 -10.12 -26.81 4.67
N ILE A 290 -9.23 -26.90 5.65
CA ILE A 290 -8.00 -27.68 5.54
C ILE A 290 -8.26 -29.19 5.37
N GLU A 291 -9.35 -29.73 5.91
CA GLU A 291 -9.67 -31.16 5.73
C GLU A 291 -10.11 -31.54 4.30
N ASN A 292 -10.40 -30.56 3.44
CA ASN A 292 -10.68 -30.80 2.02
C ASN A 292 -9.42 -30.75 1.13
N TRP A 293 -8.34 -30.15 1.64
CA TRP A 293 -7.14 -29.85 0.85
C TRP A 293 -5.85 -30.41 1.45
N GLY A 294 -5.88 -30.89 2.68
CA GLY A 294 -4.75 -31.42 3.43
C GLY A 294 -5.10 -32.68 4.21
N ASP A 295 -4.26 -33.03 5.18
CA ASP A 295 -4.34 -34.25 5.99
C ASP A 295 -5.08 -34.08 7.33
N ALA A 296 -5.79 -32.97 7.49
CA ALA A 296 -6.56 -32.70 8.69
C ALA A 296 -7.74 -33.67 8.81
N LYS A 297 -8.07 -34.07 10.05
CA LYS A 297 -9.27 -34.86 10.33
C LYS A 297 -10.52 -34.10 9.89
N GLN A 298 -11.51 -34.84 9.42
CA GLN A 298 -12.87 -34.34 9.19
C GLN A 298 -13.33 -33.53 10.41
N TRP A 299 -13.79 -32.30 10.18
CA TRP A 299 -14.29 -31.48 11.26
C TRP A 299 -15.62 -32.05 11.75
N ASN A 300 -15.73 -32.22 13.06
CA ASN A 300 -16.98 -32.56 13.72
C ASN A 300 -17.29 -31.51 14.80
N ARG A 301 -18.58 -31.33 15.06
CA ARG A 301 -19.03 -30.55 16.20
C ARG A 301 -18.78 -31.42 17.44
N GLY A 302 -17.84 -30.99 18.28
CA GLY A 302 -17.52 -31.63 19.55
C GLY A 302 -18.68 -31.60 20.53
#